data_AF-A0A095XDE7-F1
#
_entry.id   AF-A0A095XDE7-F1
#
_cell.length_a   1.000
_cell.length_b   1.000
_cell.length_c   1.000
_cell.angle_alpha   90.00
_cell.angle_beta   90.00
_cell.angle_gamma   90.00
#
_symmetry.space_group_name_H-M   'P 1'
#
loop_
_entity.id
_entity.type
_entity.pdbx_description
1 polymer ?
#
loop_
_entity_poly.entity_id
_entity_poly.type
_entity_poly.pdbx_seq_one_letter_code
_entity_poly.pdbx_strand_id
1 'polypeptide(L)'
;RELAEMFPWVKWVLVGDDGQHDPSIYTEFAREYPQNVAAIFVRSLTTTEQVLNHGAPDPREELGPLIKSLDPKIPVVVGEDGFELLHRARALGILR
;
A
#
# COMPACT_ATOMS: atom_id res chain seq x y z
N ARG A 1 -6.34 -13.22 3.83
CA ARG A 1 -7.81 -13.42 3.89
C ARG A 1 -8.21 -14.05 5.22
N GLU A 2 -7.60 -15.18 5.61
CA GLU A 2 -7.86 -15.87 6.89
C GLU A 2 -7.88 -14.93 8.12
N LEU A 3 -6.91 -14.03 8.24
CA LEU A 3 -6.89 -13.06 9.37
C LEU A 3 -8.10 -12.12 9.40
N ALA A 4 -8.62 -11.70 8.25
CA ALA A 4 -9.80 -10.84 8.20
C ALA A 4 -11.08 -11.60 8.58
N GLU A 5 -11.15 -12.89 8.24
CA GLU A 5 -12.25 -13.76 8.60
C GLU A 5 -12.23 -14.13 10.08
N MET A 6 -11.03 -14.36 10.63
CA MET A 6 -10.83 -14.64 12.06
C MET A 6 -11.05 -13.40 12.94
N PHE A 7 -10.72 -12.22 12.43
CA PHE A 7 -10.79 -10.95 13.16
C PHE A 7 -11.55 -9.88 12.38
N PRO A 8 -12.87 -10.07 12.14
CA PRO A 8 -13.66 -9.16 11.30
C PRO A 8 -13.84 -7.76 11.90
N TRP A 9 -13.56 -7.58 13.18
CA TRP A 9 -13.59 -6.27 13.86
C TRP A 9 -12.27 -5.50 13.77
N VAL A 10 -11.19 -6.13 13.33
CA VAL A 10 -9.89 -5.47 13.21
C VAL A 10 -9.85 -4.62 11.94
N LYS A 11 -9.35 -3.39 12.09
CA LYS A 11 -8.98 -2.50 10.98
C LYS A 11 -7.47 -2.57 10.81
N TRP A 12 -7.03 -3.01 9.65
CA TRP A 12 -5.63 -3.24 9.33
C TRP A 12 -5.01 -1.99 8.70
N VAL A 13 -3.77 -1.72 9.07
CA VAL A 13 -2.89 -0.82 8.32
C VAL A 13 -1.95 -1.71 7.52
N LEU A 14 -1.98 -1.61 6.19
CA LEU A 14 -1.13 -2.39 5.30
C LEU A 14 0.12 -1.58 4.99
N VAL A 15 1.30 -2.18 5.14
CA VAL A 15 2.59 -1.50 4.96
C VAL A 15 3.53 -2.41 4.19
N GLY A 16 4.06 -1.92 3.06
CA GLY A 16 5.01 -2.66 2.22
C GLY A 16 5.75 -1.76 1.24
N ASP A 17 6.32 -2.36 0.20
CA ASP A 17 7.05 -1.66 -0.87
C ASP A 17 6.55 -2.01 -2.28
N ASP A 18 6.97 -1.26 -3.29
CA ASP A 18 6.56 -1.47 -4.68
C ASP A 18 7.46 -2.43 -5.46
N GLY A 19 8.46 -3.02 -4.80
CA GLY A 19 9.34 -3.98 -5.42
C GLY A 19 8.65 -5.30 -5.74
N GLN A 20 7.69 -5.72 -4.94
CA GLN A 20 7.08 -7.06 -5.01
C GLN A 20 5.59 -7.04 -5.35
N HIS A 21 4.92 -8.15 -5.07
CA HIS A 21 3.47 -8.31 -5.20
C HIS A 21 2.66 -7.55 -4.16
N ASP A 22 3.29 -6.79 -3.25
CA ASP A 22 2.63 -6.02 -2.18
C ASP A 22 1.48 -5.15 -2.70
N PRO A 23 1.62 -4.33 -3.76
CA PRO A 23 0.52 -3.52 -4.27
C PRO A 23 -0.66 -4.36 -4.75
N SER A 24 -0.41 -5.50 -5.42
CA SER A 24 -1.45 -6.40 -5.88
C SER A 24 -2.17 -7.10 -4.73
N ILE A 25 -1.42 -7.59 -3.74
CA ILE A 25 -1.95 -8.26 -2.54
C ILE A 25 -2.81 -7.28 -1.75
N TYR A 26 -2.33 -6.05 -1.52
CA TYR A 26 -3.09 -5.03 -0.79
C TYR A 26 -4.33 -4.61 -1.55
N THR A 27 -4.23 -4.48 -2.87
CA THR A 27 -5.36 -4.09 -3.70
C THR A 27 -6.46 -5.14 -3.66
N GLU A 28 -6.09 -6.41 -3.78
CA GLU A 28 -7.04 -7.52 -3.69
C GLU A 28 -7.69 -7.58 -2.30
N PHE A 29 -6.90 -7.53 -1.23
CA PHE A 29 -7.41 -7.55 0.13
C PHE A 29 -8.35 -6.36 0.42
N ALA A 30 -7.98 -5.15 -0.02
CA ALA A 30 -8.79 -3.94 0.16
C ALA A 30 -10.07 -3.94 -0.69
N ARG A 31 -10.09 -4.62 -1.84
CA ARG A 31 -11.31 -4.82 -2.63
C ARG A 31 -12.27 -5.80 -1.96
N GLU A 32 -11.75 -6.86 -1.36
CA GLU A 32 -12.57 -7.88 -0.70
C GLU A 32 -13.07 -7.45 0.68
N TYR A 33 -12.24 -6.75 1.44
CA TYR A 33 -12.53 -6.29 2.79
C TYR A 33 -12.28 -4.79 2.95
N PRO A 34 -12.94 -3.91 2.17
CA PRO A 34 -12.67 -2.47 2.19
C PRO A 34 -12.95 -1.85 3.56
N GLN A 35 -13.93 -2.41 4.27
CA GLN A 35 -14.24 -2.00 5.63
C GLN A 35 -13.15 -2.44 6.62
N ASN A 36 -12.28 -3.40 6.32
CA ASN A 36 -11.23 -3.83 7.25
C ASN A 36 -9.90 -3.13 7.00
N VAL A 37 -9.80 -2.17 6.09
CA VAL A 37 -8.56 -1.44 5.82
C VAL A 37 -8.67 -0.01 6.31
N ALA A 38 -7.78 0.38 7.23
CA ALA A 38 -7.69 1.75 7.75
C ALA A 38 -6.81 2.63 6.86
N ALA A 39 -5.71 2.08 6.33
CA ALA A 39 -4.78 2.78 5.45
C ALA A 39 -3.83 1.79 4.75
N ILE A 40 -3.25 2.22 3.64
CA ILE A 40 -2.20 1.49 2.91
C ILE A 40 -0.99 2.42 2.78
N PHE A 41 0.19 1.93 3.14
CA PHE A 41 1.47 2.62 3.01
C PHE A 41 2.38 1.81 2.09
N VAL A 42 2.86 2.42 1.02
CA VAL A 42 3.75 1.76 0.05
C VAL A 42 5.04 2.57 -0.09
N ARG A 43 6.18 1.95 0.21
CA ARG A 43 7.48 2.53 -0.09
C ARG A 43 7.79 2.34 -1.58
N SER A 44 8.08 3.41 -2.31
CA SER A 44 8.59 3.26 -3.67
C SER A 44 10.09 3.02 -3.63
N LEU A 45 10.53 1.92 -4.23
CA LEU A 45 11.92 1.56 -4.42
C LEU A 45 12.52 2.41 -5.54
N THR A 46 13.81 2.68 -5.44
CA THR A 46 14.59 3.26 -6.54
C THR A 46 14.82 2.22 -7.63
N THR A 47 15.08 2.65 -8.87
CA THR A 47 15.40 1.76 -10.00
C THR A 47 16.54 0.77 -9.68
N THR A 48 17.54 1.20 -8.90
CA THR A 48 18.63 0.31 -8.47
C THR A 48 18.17 -0.77 -7.49
N GLU A 49 17.36 -0.42 -6.49
CA GLU A 49 16.76 -1.39 -5.56
C GLU A 49 15.81 -2.36 -6.30
N GLN A 50 15.08 -1.87 -7.29
CA GLN A 50 14.18 -2.68 -8.12
C GLN A 50 14.93 -3.70 -8.97
N VAL A 51 16.02 -3.29 -9.64
CA VAL A 51 16.86 -4.21 -10.44
C VAL A 51 17.46 -5.30 -9.55
N LEU A 52 17.92 -4.95 -8.36
CA LEU A 52 18.48 -5.90 -7.40
C LEU A 52 17.43 -6.91 -6.89
N ASN A 53 16.18 -6.47 -6.74
CA ASN A 53 15.12 -7.33 -6.25
C ASN A 53 14.42 -8.15 -7.37
N HIS A 54 14.22 -7.64 -8.59
CA HIS A 54 13.29 -8.26 -9.57
C HIS A 54 13.70 -8.26 -11.06
N GLY A 55 14.77 -7.59 -11.49
CA GLY A 55 15.25 -7.65 -12.88
C GLY A 55 14.25 -7.24 -13.99
N ALA A 56 13.17 -6.52 -13.67
CA ALA A 56 12.06 -6.18 -14.58
C ALA A 56 11.54 -4.72 -14.33
N PRO A 57 10.63 -4.17 -15.17
CA PRO A 57 10.45 -2.72 -15.39
C PRO A 57 9.80 -1.93 -14.22
N ASP A 58 9.82 -0.60 -14.34
CA ASP A 58 9.48 0.40 -13.31
C ASP A 58 8.05 0.24 -12.71
N PRO A 59 7.90 -0.25 -11.47
CA PRO A 59 6.63 -0.47 -10.77
C PRO A 59 5.80 0.79 -10.52
N ARG A 60 6.39 2.00 -10.66
CA ARG A 60 5.65 3.26 -10.48
C ARG A 60 4.48 3.40 -11.46
N GLU A 61 4.57 2.76 -12.63
CA GLU A 61 3.47 2.74 -13.61
C GLU A 61 2.32 1.78 -13.21
N GLU A 62 2.60 0.71 -12.46
CA GLU A 62 1.59 -0.29 -12.08
C GLU A 62 0.80 0.10 -10.82
N LEU A 63 1.43 0.83 -9.91
CA LEU A 63 0.81 1.29 -8.66
C LEU A 63 -0.40 2.21 -8.87
N GLY A 64 -0.29 3.16 -9.80
CA GLY A 64 -1.33 4.15 -10.05
C GLY A 64 -2.70 3.54 -10.41
N PRO A 65 -2.78 2.65 -11.43
CA PRO A 65 -4.00 1.94 -11.78
C PRO A 65 -4.56 1.07 -10.64
N LEU A 66 -3.71 0.39 -9.88
CA LEU A 66 -4.13 -0.43 -8.75
C LEU A 66 -4.78 0.41 -7.66
N ILE A 67 -4.15 1.51 -7.26
CA ILE A 67 -4.69 2.43 -6.23
C ILE A 67 -6.02 3.05 -6.70
N LYS A 68 -6.13 3.44 -7.97
CA LYS A 68 -7.37 4.02 -8.53
C LYS A 68 -8.57 3.08 -8.48
N SER A 69 -8.34 1.78 -8.34
CA SER A 69 -9.40 0.77 -8.30
C SER A 69 -9.96 0.52 -6.90
N LEU A 70 -9.38 1.12 -5.86
CA LEU A 70 -9.78 0.95 -4.47
C LEU A 70 -10.98 1.81 -4.10
N ASP A 71 -11.63 1.47 -2.98
CA ASP A 71 -12.61 2.37 -2.35
C ASP A 71 -11.90 3.70 -2.04
N PRO A 72 -12.39 4.85 -2.56
CA PRO A 72 -11.78 6.17 -2.35
C PRO A 72 -11.65 6.58 -0.89
N LYS A 73 -12.36 5.92 0.03
CA LYS A 73 -12.26 6.14 1.47
C LYS A 73 -11.02 5.51 2.10
N ILE A 74 -10.36 4.58 1.41
CA ILE A 74 -9.14 3.95 1.89
C ILE A 74 -7.97 4.86 1.54
N PRO A 75 -7.33 5.51 2.52
CA PRO A 75 -6.19 6.37 2.23
C PRO A 75 -4.99 5.50 1.84
N VAL A 76 -4.34 5.89 0.74
CA VAL A 76 -3.09 5.29 0.27
C VAL A 76 -2.00 6.35 0.29
N VAL A 77 -0.86 6.02 0.90
CA VAL A 77 0.29 6.89 1.01
C VAL A 77 1.49 6.21 0.37
N VAL A 78 2.12 6.91 -0.57
CA VAL A 78 3.34 6.45 -1.24
C VAL A 78 4.48 7.43 -0.93
N GLY A 79 5.67 6.91 -0.65
CA GLY A 79 6.89 7.70 -0.41
C GLY A 79 8.15 6.85 -0.59
N GLU A 80 9.30 7.47 -0.78
CA GLU A 80 10.59 6.79 -1.04
C GLU A 80 11.16 6.14 0.24
N ASP A 81 10.78 6.66 1.41
CA ASP A 81 11.23 6.17 2.71
C ASP A 81 10.17 6.39 3.82
N GLY A 82 10.49 5.91 5.03
CA GLY A 82 9.62 6.04 6.19
C GLY A 82 9.38 7.48 6.66
N PHE A 83 10.33 8.41 6.41
CA PHE A 83 10.16 9.82 6.76
C PHE A 83 9.14 10.48 5.85
N GLU A 84 9.22 10.22 4.55
CA GLU A 84 8.25 10.72 3.59
C GLU A 84 6.86 10.12 3.83
N LEU A 85 6.78 8.81 4.08
CA LEU A 85 5.53 8.16 4.44
C LEU A 85 4.89 8.81 5.67
N LEU A 86 5.66 9.01 6.75
CA LEU A 86 5.18 9.67 7.96
C LEU A 86 4.74 11.11 7.71
N HIS A 87 5.53 11.89 6.96
CA HIS A 87 5.22 13.27 6.63
C HIS A 87 3.89 13.38 5.88
N ARG A 88 3.70 12.57 4.83
CA ARG A 88 2.48 12.52 4.03
C ARG A 88 1.29 12.00 4.85
N ALA A 89 1.50 10.97 5.68
CA ALA A 89 0.46 10.42 6.56
C ALA A 89 -0.12 11.49 7.50
N ARG A 90 0.75 12.30 8.09
CA ARG A 90 0.37 13.42 8.96
C ARG A 90 -0.34 14.53 8.19
N ALA A 91 0.16 14.88 7.01
CA ALA A 91 -0.48 15.89 6.15
C ALA A 91 -1.91 15.49 5.75
N LEU A 92 -2.17 14.19 5.58
CA LEU A 92 -3.49 13.63 5.28
C LEU A 92 -4.34 13.36 6.54
N GLY A 93 -3.83 13.61 7.75
CA GLY A 93 -4.54 13.38 9.00
C GLY A 93 -4.74 11.90 9.37
N ILE A 94 -4.01 10.99 8.72
CA ILE A 94 -4.08 9.54 8.98
C ILE A 94 -3.38 9.20 10.29
N LEU A 95 -2.22 9.81 10.53
CA LEU A 95 -1.42 9.65 11.75
C LEU A 95 -1.33 11.01 12.48
N ARG A 96 -1.31 10.96 13.82
CA ARG A 96 -1.12 12.13 14.69
C ARG A 96 0.33 12.25 15.13
#